data_AF-A0A7K2VCP8-F1
#
_entry.id   AF-A0A7K2VCP8-F1
#
_cell.length_a   1.000
_cell.length_b   1.000
_cell.length_c   1.000
_cell.angle_alpha   90.00
_cell.angle_beta   90.00
_cell.angle_gamma   90.00
#
_symmetry.space_group_name_H-M   'P 1'
#
loop_
_entity.id
_entity.type
_entity.pdbx_description
1 polymer ?
#
loop_
_entity_poly.entity_id
_entity_poly.type
_entity_poly.pdbx_seq_one_letter_code
_entity_poly.pdbx_strand_id
1 'polypeptide(L)'
;MRIGLLTEGGYPYVGGDTGLWCDRLVRGLGQHEFDVYALKSGRQQEDDGWVPIPPQVRRVRTARPWAAGDDGAPLGRRARRRFAEHYGELLGAVCAPQEGSAADVADRFGNALYSLAELARDTGALTGALRSDHAVTALERACRAPGAPRAAHEARVPDLLAVTDHLARALCPLSLDWYGEDALAAVDLCHATSGGSAALPGLLARHFSGVPLLVTEYGVQLRAHYLALGPGSAAPAVRALLAAFRGRLAAEVYRRAEVLT
;
A
#
# COMPACT_ATOMS: atom_id res chain seq x y z
N MET A 1 -15.21 11.87 18.19
CA MET A 1 -14.53 10.70 17.60
C MET A 1 -13.18 11.15 17.09
N ARG A 2 -12.20 10.26 17.16
CA ARG A 2 -10.85 10.43 16.65
C ARG A 2 -10.70 9.65 15.34
N ILE A 3 -10.28 10.34 14.29
CA ILE A 3 -10.20 9.81 12.93
C ILE A 3 -8.73 9.73 12.52
N GLY A 4 -8.28 8.54 12.12
CA GLY A 4 -7.01 8.35 11.42
C GLY A 4 -7.19 8.65 9.94
N LEU A 5 -6.82 9.86 9.50
CA LEU A 5 -6.91 10.26 8.09
C LEU A 5 -5.69 9.75 7.32
N LEU A 6 -5.90 8.84 6.36
CA LEU A 6 -4.86 8.21 5.58
C LEU A 6 -4.79 8.81 4.18
N THR A 7 -3.67 9.47 3.86
CA THR A 7 -3.49 10.17 2.59
C THR A 7 -2.29 9.64 1.81
N GLU A 8 -2.36 9.69 0.48
CA GLU A 8 -1.21 9.45 -0.40
C GLU A 8 -0.95 10.70 -1.24
N GLY A 9 0.27 11.23 -1.15
CA GLY A 9 0.75 12.31 -2.00
C GLY A 9 -0.04 13.63 -1.89
N GLY A 10 -0.79 13.84 -0.81
CA GLY A 10 -1.63 15.01 -0.62
C GLY A 10 -1.50 15.58 0.80
N TYR A 11 -2.63 15.84 1.43
CA TYR A 11 -2.67 16.49 2.74
C TYR A 11 -1.76 15.81 3.78
N PRO A 12 -0.95 16.58 4.54
CA PRO A 12 -0.98 18.05 4.64
C PRO A 12 -0.13 18.80 3.60
N TYR A 13 0.47 18.12 2.62
CA TYR A 13 1.33 18.75 1.62
C TYR A 13 0.52 19.47 0.54
N VAL A 14 1.02 20.63 0.11
CA VAL A 14 0.35 21.51 -0.87
C VAL A 14 0.31 20.87 -2.27
N GLY A 15 1.33 20.10 -2.64
CA GLY A 15 1.52 19.54 -3.99
C GLY A 15 0.77 18.24 -4.31
N GLY A 16 -0.53 18.13 -4.00
CA GLY A 16 -1.32 16.92 -4.26
C GLY A 16 -2.79 17.14 -4.63
N ASP A 17 -3.29 16.35 -5.58
CA ASP A 17 -4.66 16.47 -6.16
C ASP A 17 -5.78 16.32 -5.10
N THR A 18 -5.53 15.56 -4.03
CA THR A 18 -6.48 15.33 -2.94
C THR A 18 -6.32 16.31 -1.77
N GLY A 19 -5.24 17.10 -1.75
CA GLY A 19 -4.85 17.92 -0.59
C GLY A 19 -5.90 18.96 -0.18
N LEU A 20 -6.45 19.68 -1.15
CA LEU A 20 -7.48 20.70 -0.90
C LEU A 20 -8.81 20.11 -0.42
N TRP A 21 -9.18 18.92 -0.93
CA TRP A 21 -10.39 18.25 -0.46
C TRP A 21 -10.23 17.75 0.97
N CYS A 22 -9.09 17.14 1.30
CA CYS A 22 -8.78 16.71 2.66
C CYS A 22 -8.78 17.90 3.63
N ASP A 23 -8.18 19.04 3.26
CA ASP A 23 -8.20 20.24 4.10
C ASP A 23 -9.64 20.75 4.34
N ARG A 24 -10.49 20.78 3.31
CA ARG A 24 -11.92 21.13 3.45
C ARG A 24 -12.67 20.13 4.33
N LEU A 25 -12.41 18.84 4.19
CA LEU A 25 -13.02 17.79 5.01
C LEU A 25 -12.67 17.98 6.49
N VAL A 26 -11.37 18.11 6.80
CA VAL A 26 -10.88 18.30 8.17
C VAL A 26 -11.46 19.58 8.78
N ARG A 27 -11.51 20.68 8.03
CA ARG A 27 -12.12 21.95 8.49
C ARG A 27 -13.62 21.86 8.67
N GLY A 28 -14.33 21.16 7.78
CA GLY A 28 -15.78 20.98 7.83
C GLY A 28 -16.25 20.07 8.96
N LEU A 29 -15.37 19.21 9.48
CA LEU A 29 -15.65 18.26 10.56
C LEU A 29 -14.95 18.64 11.87
N GLY A 30 -14.98 19.93 12.25
CA GLY A 30 -14.28 20.46 13.43
C GLY A 30 -14.73 19.88 14.78
N GLN A 31 -15.84 19.15 14.84
CA GLN A 31 -16.30 18.39 16.01
C GLN A 31 -15.57 17.04 16.21
N HIS A 32 -14.67 16.67 15.30
CA HIS A 32 -13.89 15.44 15.35
C HIS A 32 -12.40 15.75 15.40
N GLU A 33 -11.64 14.88 16.04
CA GLU A 33 -10.19 14.99 16.13
C GLU A 33 -9.53 14.17 15.02
N PHE A 34 -8.44 14.66 14.44
CA PHE A 34 -7.74 14.02 13.34
C PHE A 34 -6.29 13.71 13.68
N ASP A 35 -5.89 12.47 13.40
CA ASP A 35 -4.51 12.05 13.29
C ASP A 35 -4.20 11.77 11.82
N VAL A 36 -3.27 12.51 11.24
CA VAL A 36 -2.99 12.43 9.81
C VAL A 36 -1.82 11.51 9.56
N TYR A 37 -2.00 10.56 8.66
CA TYR A 37 -1.01 9.56 8.26
C TYR A 37 -0.77 9.67 6.77
N ALA A 38 0.31 10.35 6.40
CA ALA A 38 0.62 10.69 5.02
C ALA A 38 1.71 9.77 4.45
N LEU A 39 1.34 8.97 3.44
CA LEU A 39 2.29 8.29 2.57
C LEU A 39 2.73 9.27 1.49
N LYS A 40 4.02 9.62 1.46
CA LYS A 40 4.49 10.50 0.38
C LYS A 40 4.57 9.76 -0.96
N SER A 41 4.29 10.47 -2.06
CA SER A 41 4.34 9.91 -3.42
C SER A 41 5.63 10.23 -4.19
N GLY A 42 6.39 11.26 -3.80
CA GLY A 42 7.70 11.56 -4.41
C GLY A 42 8.54 12.57 -3.60
N ARG A 43 9.86 12.60 -3.87
CA ARG A 43 10.84 13.48 -3.19
C ARG A 43 10.49 14.98 -3.33
N GLN A 44 9.83 15.36 -4.42
CA GLN A 44 9.53 16.75 -4.77
C GLN A 44 8.49 17.42 -3.86
N GLN A 45 7.71 16.64 -3.11
CA GLN A 45 6.79 17.15 -2.07
C GLN A 45 7.49 17.63 -0.78
N GLU A 46 8.82 17.57 -0.72
CA GLU A 46 9.59 18.08 0.41
C GLU A 46 9.69 19.62 0.41
N ASP A 47 9.55 20.26 -0.75
CA ASP A 47 9.80 21.69 -0.92
C ASP A 47 8.54 22.56 -0.80
N ASP A 48 7.34 21.97 -0.94
CA ASP A 48 6.07 22.71 -1.04
C ASP A 48 5.47 23.11 0.32
N GLY A 49 6.01 22.61 1.43
CA GLY A 49 5.52 22.90 2.79
C GLY A 49 4.16 22.28 3.13
N TRP A 50 3.60 22.68 4.28
CA TRP A 50 2.29 22.24 4.77
C TRP A 50 1.25 23.33 4.61
N VAL A 51 0.00 22.93 4.35
CA VAL A 51 -1.14 23.84 4.55
C VAL A 51 -1.29 24.20 6.04
N PRO A 52 -1.86 25.37 6.39
CA PRO A 52 -2.09 25.73 7.79
C PRO A 52 -2.94 24.68 8.51
N ILE A 53 -2.34 23.95 9.44
CA ILE A 53 -2.98 22.81 10.10
C ILE A 53 -4.08 23.31 11.06
N PRO A 54 -5.34 22.87 10.89
CA PRO A 54 -6.44 23.21 11.80
C PRO A 54 -6.21 22.65 13.22
N PRO A 55 -6.75 23.29 14.28
CA PRO A 55 -6.53 22.88 15.67
C PRO A 55 -7.05 21.47 16.00
N GLN A 56 -8.02 20.96 15.25
CA GLN A 56 -8.54 19.60 15.39
C GLN A 56 -7.59 18.51 14.89
N VAL A 57 -6.51 18.86 14.17
CA VAL A 57 -5.46 17.92 13.82
C VAL A 57 -4.46 17.85 14.96
N ARG A 58 -4.43 16.72 15.65
CA ARG A 58 -3.57 16.52 16.82
C ARG A 58 -2.13 16.24 16.44
N ARG A 59 -1.93 15.56 15.30
CA ARG A 59 -0.61 15.18 14.80
C ARG A 59 -0.63 14.80 13.33
N VAL A 60 0.57 14.85 12.75
CA VAL A 60 0.89 14.34 11.42
C VAL A 60 2.03 13.35 11.55
N ARG A 61 1.83 12.11 11.08
CA ARG A 61 2.87 11.11 10.86
C ARG A 61 3.08 10.95 9.35
N THR A 62 4.33 10.88 8.94
CA THR A 62 4.69 10.78 7.52
C THR A 62 5.62 9.62 7.30
N ALA A 63 5.30 8.78 6.32
CA ALA A 63 6.20 7.75 5.83
C ALA A 63 6.72 8.13 4.44
N ARG A 64 7.99 7.79 4.19
CA ARG A 64 8.66 7.98 2.90
C ARG A 64 8.96 6.60 2.31
N PRO A 65 8.07 6.04 1.47
CA PRO A 65 8.23 4.67 0.97
C PRO A 65 9.56 4.39 0.23
N TRP A 66 10.20 5.44 -0.32
CA TRP A 66 11.51 5.36 -0.99
C TRP A 66 12.71 5.61 -0.07
N ALA A 67 12.50 6.15 1.13
CA ALA A 67 13.57 6.49 2.08
C ALA A 67 13.57 5.61 3.33
N ALA A 68 12.65 4.64 3.41
CA ALA A 68 12.80 3.51 4.32
C ALA A 68 14.11 2.80 3.96
N GLY A 69 15.17 3.16 4.69
CA GLY A 69 16.53 2.72 4.47
C GLY A 69 16.68 1.22 4.64
N ASP A 70 17.80 0.73 4.13
CA ASP A 70 18.29 -0.66 4.23
C ASP A 70 18.63 -1.08 5.68
N ASP A 71 18.32 -0.25 6.67
CA ASP A 71 18.78 -0.34 8.06
C ASP A 71 17.98 -1.34 8.91
N GLY A 72 17.17 -2.18 8.29
CA GLY A 72 16.52 -3.29 8.96
C GLY A 72 17.53 -4.40 9.26
N ALA A 73 17.60 -4.84 10.52
CA ALA A 73 18.39 -6.01 10.88
C ALA A 73 18.01 -7.18 9.95
N PRO A 74 18.99 -7.91 9.39
CA PRO A 74 18.70 -8.96 8.44
C PRO A 74 17.76 -10.00 9.07
N LEU A 75 16.67 -10.32 8.35
CA LEU A 75 15.72 -11.33 8.81
C LEU A 75 16.43 -12.64 9.18
N GLY A 76 16.06 -13.23 10.32
CA GLY A 76 16.55 -14.56 10.69
C GLY A 76 16.10 -15.64 9.69
N ARG A 77 16.78 -16.80 9.66
CA ARG A 77 16.52 -17.89 8.69
C ARG A 77 15.03 -18.30 8.63
N ARG A 78 14.38 -18.42 9.79
CA ARG A 78 12.95 -18.79 9.87
C ARG A 78 12.05 -17.70 9.31
N ALA A 79 12.34 -16.44 9.63
CA ALA A 79 11.60 -15.28 9.13
C ALA A 79 11.75 -15.14 7.60
N ARG A 80 12.96 -15.35 7.06
CA ARG A 80 13.21 -15.37 5.60
C ARG A 80 12.38 -16.44 4.89
N ARG A 81 12.25 -17.63 5.46
CA ARG A 81 11.43 -18.71 4.87
C ARG A 81 9.95 -18.34 4.85
N ARG A 82 9.43 -17.80 5.96
CA ARG A 82 8.03 -17.33 6.04
C ARG A 82 7.77 -16.18 5.08
N PHE A 83 8.70 -15.22 4.99
CA PHE A 83 8.65 -14.15 4.00
C PHE A 83 8.56 -14.72 2.58
N ALA A 84 9.44 -15.65 2.22
CA ALA A 84 9.44 -16.30 0.90
C ALA A 84 8.10 -16.97 0.57
N GLU A 85 7.51 -17.66 1.55
CA GLU A 85 6.23 -18.34 1.43
C GLU A 85 5.08 -17.33 1.22
N HIS A 86 4.92 -16.37 2.14
CA HIS A 86 3.83 -15.39 2.06
C HIS A 86 3.98 -14.43 0.87
N TYR A 87 5.20 -14.00 0.55
CA TYR A 87 5.46 -13.17 -0.62
C TYR A 87 5.25 -13.94 -1.92
N GLY A 88 5.63 -15.22 -1.96
CA GLY A 88 5.34 -16.11 -3.10
C GLY A 88 3.85 -16.29 -3.34
N GLU A 89 3.05 -16.49 -2.29
CA GLU A 89 1.58 -16.57 -2.40
C GLU A 89 0.96 -15.25 -2.87
N LEU A 90 1.43 -14.12 -2.34
CA LEU A 90 1.00 -12.79 -2.79
C LEU A 90 1.25 -12.61 -4.29
N LEU A 91 2.47 -12.88 -4.74
CA LEU A 91 2.86 -12.79 -6.15
C LEU A 91 2.12 -13.79 -7.03
N GLY A 92 1.86 -14.99 -6.53
CA GLY A 92 1.03 -15.99 -7.19
C GLY A 92 -0.38 -15.49 -7.44
N ALA A 93 -0.99 -14.79 -6.47
CA ALA A 93 -2.31 -14.18 -6.63
C ALA A 93 -2.31 -12.97 -7.58
N VAL A 94 -1.20 -12.20 -7.61
CA VAL A 94 -1.01 -11.10 -8.59
C VAL A 94 -0.89 -11.65 -10.01
N CYS A 95 -0.14 -12.74 -10.19
CA CYS A 95 0.04 -13.39 -11.49
C CYS A 95 -1.08 -14.38 -11.85
N ALA A 96 -2.08 -14.58 -10.99
CA ALA A 96 -3.16 -15.51 -11.28
C ALA A 96 -4.05 -15.00 -12.44
N PRO A 97 -4.55 -15.90 -13.30
CA PRO A 97 -5.45 -15.54 -14.39
C PRO A 97 -6.74 -14.91 -13.85
N GLN A 98 -7.37 -14.06 -14.66
CA GLN A 98 -8.67 -13.46 -14.31
C GLN A 98 -9.84 -14.44 -14.42
N GLU A 99 -9.64 -15.57 -15.09
CA GLU A 99 -10.66 -16.58 -15.40
C GLU A 99 -10.85 -17.63 -14.27
N GLY A 100 -10.03 -17.58 -13.21
CA GLY A 100 -10.22 -18.41 -12.01
C GLY A 100 -11.36 -17.91 -11.12
N SER A 101 -11.74 -18.67 -10.08
CA SER A 101 -12.63 -18.19 -9.03
C SER A 101 -12.08 -16.89 -8.45
N ALA A 102 -12.72 -15.76 -8.79
CA ALA A 102 -12.25 -14.45 -8.38
C ALA A 102 -12.20 -14.32 -6.85
N ALA A 103 -13.11 -15.02 -6.15
CA ALA A 103 -13.15 -15.11 -4.70
C ALA A 103 -11.91 -15.81 -4.12
N ASP A 104 -11.54 -16.98 -4.66
CA ASP A 104 -10.39 -17.75 -4.15
C ASP A 104 -9.09 -16.96 -4.32
N VAL A 105 -8.92 -16.28 -5.45
CA VAL A 105 -7.73 -15.44 -5.69
C VAL A 105 -7.71 -14.22 -4.78
N ALA A 106 -8.87 -13.59 -4.52
CA ALA A 106 -8.98 -12.49 -3.58
C ALA A 106 -8.62 -12.93 -2.15
N ASP A 107 -9.10 -14.09 -1.71
CA ASP A 107 -8.78 -14.63 -0.40
C ASP A 107 -7.30 -14.99 -0.27
N ARG A 108 -6.69 -15.61 -1.30
CA ARG A 108 -5.24 -15.87 -1.32
C ARG A 108 -4.43 -14.57 -1.24
N PHE A 109 -4.80 -13.54 -1.99
CA PHE A 109 -4.12 -12.24 -1.94
C PHE A 109 -4.23 -11.61 -0.55
N GLY A 110 -5.44 -11.53 0.02
CA GLY A 110 -5.66 -10.97 1.35
C GLY A 110 -4.91 -11.75 2.44
N ASN A 111 -5.02 -13.07 2.45
CA ASN A 111 -4.33 -13.92 3.44
C ASN A 111 -2.81 -13.76 3.36
N ALA A 112 -2.24 -13.70 2.16
CA ALA A 112 -0.81 -13.48 1.97
C ALA A 112 -0.38 -12.08 2.44
N LEU A 113 -1.17 -11.04 2.13
CA LEU A 113 -0.93 -9.67 2.56
C LEU A 113 -0.92 -9.56 4.10
N TYR A 114 -1.93 -10.11 4.76
CA TYR A 114 -2.02 -10.10 6.23
C TYR A 114 -0.94 -10.95 6.88
N SER A 115 -0.58 -12.10 6.31
CA SER A 115 0.52 -12.93 6.81
C SER A 115 1.88 -12.21 6.72
N LEU A 116 2.10 -11.42 5.66
CA LEU A 116 3.27 -10.54 5.57
C LEU A 116 3.22 -9.42 6.62
N ALA A 117 2.05 -8.87 6.90
CA ALA A 117 1.88 -7.84 7.92
C ALA A 117 2.19 -8.37 9.33
N GLU A 118 1.68 -9.55 9.68
CA GLU A 118 1.99 -10.24 10.93
C GLU A 118 3.49 -10.54 11.04
N LEU A 119 4.11 -11.01 9.96
CA LEU A 119 5.56 -11.24 9.94
C LEU A 119 6.34 -9.94 10.18
N ALA A 120 5.92 -8.82 9.58
CA ALA A 120 6.54 -7.52 9.78
C ALA A 120 6.40 -7.05 11.24
N ARG A 121 5.24 -7.29 11.86
CA ARG A 121 4.99 -6.98 13.27
C ARG A 121 5.88 -7.79 14.21
N ASP A 122 6.06 -9.08 13.92
CA ASP A 122 6.86 -10.00 14.74
C ASP A 122 8.38 -9.78 14.61
N THR A 123 8.84 -9.41 13.41
CA THR A 123 10.27 -9.46 13.06
C THR A 123 10.88 -8.10 12.69
N GLY A 124 10.06 -7.06 12.59
CA GLY A 124 10.47 -5.73 12.17
C GLY A 124 10.38 -5.55 10.64
N ALA A 125 11.05 -4.50 10.15
CA ALA A 125 10.86 -4.04 8.78
C ALA A 125 11.21 -5.10 7.71
N LEU A 126 10.29 -5.29 6.75
CA LEU A 126 10.46 -6.19 5.60
C LEU A 126 11.11 -5.50 4.40
N THR A 127 11.44 -4.21 4.52
CA THR A 127 11.94 -3.36 3.44
C THR A 127 13.15 -3.96 2.71
N GLY A 128 14.15 -4.46 3.45
CA GLY A 128 15.31 -5.12 2.85
C GLY A 128 14.98 -6.48 2.22
N ALA A 129 14.02 -7.22 2.78
CA ALA A 129 13.58 -8.50 2.22
C ALA A 129 12.85 -8.31 0.88
N LEU A 130 12.00 -7.28 0.78
CA LEU A 130 11.28 -6.88 -0.42
C LEU A 130 12.19 -6.39 -1.55
N ARG A 131 13.40 -5.92 -1.23
CA ARG A 131 14.42 -5.48 -2.21
C ARG A 131 15.52 -6.52 -2.48
N SER A 132 15.41 -7.71 -1.91
CA SER A 132 16.41 -8.76 -2.05
C SER A 132 16.33 -9.50 -3.40
N ASP A 133 17.45 -10.11 -3.82
CA ASP A 133 17.48 -11.05 -4.96
C ASP A 133 16.43 -12.16 -4.84
N HIS A 134 16.10 -12.55 -3.60
CA HIS A 134 15.08 -13.55 -3.35
C HIS A 134 13.68 -13.06 -3.75
N ALA A 135 13.36 -11.79 -3.50
CA ALA A 135 12.10 -11.19 -3.93
C ALA A 135 12.00 -11.15 -5.47
N VAL A 136 13.09 -10.78 -6.14
CA VAL A 136 13.17 -10.79 -7.62
C VAL A 136 12.98 -12.21 -8.15
N THR A 137 13.63 -13.21 -7.54
CA THR A 137 13.51 -14.62 -7.93
C THR A 137 12.08 -15.13 -7.70
N ALA A 138 11.43 -14.75 -6.60
CA ALA A 138 10.04 -15.10 -6.33
C ALA A 138 9.09 -14.50 -7.37
N LEU A 139 9.30 -13.24 -7.74
CA LEU A 139 8.54 -12.57 -8.80
C LEU A 139 8.74 -13.25 -10.15
N GLU A 140 9.98 -13.58 -10.51
CA GLU A 140 10.28 -14.33 -11.72
C GLU A 140 9.53 -15.65 -11.76
N ARG A 141 9.60 -16.45 -10.69
CA ARG A 141 8.88 -17.73 -10.59
C ARG A 141 7.36 -17.54 -10.78
N ALA A 142 6.77 -16.53 -10.16
CA ALA A 142 5.35 -16.23 -10.32
C ALA A 142 5.01 -15.83 -11.77
N CYS A 143 5.86 -15.05 -12.44
CA CYS A 143 5.69 -14.67 -13.84
C CYS A 143 5.82 -15.87 -14.81
N ARG A 144 6.58 -16.89 -14.43
CA ARG A 144 6.78 -18.12 -15.20
C ARG A 144 5.76 -19.22 -14.88
N ALA A 145 4.92 -19.03 -13.87
CA ALA A 145 3.95 -20.03 -13.44
C ALA A 145 2.87 -20.29 -14.52
N PRO A 146 2.32 -21.51 -14.60
CA PRO A 146 1.19 -21.79 -15.49
C PRO A 146 0.01 -20.85 -15.23
N GLY A 147 -0.56 -20.28 -16.28
CA GLY A 147 -1.69 -19.35 -16.18
C GLY A 147 -1.29 -17.89 -15.92
N ALA A 148 0.00 -17.58 -15.79
CA ALA A 148 0.45 -16.21 -15.70
C ALA A 148 0.13 -15.41 -16.98
N PRO A 149 -0.21 -14.11 -16.89
CA PRO A 149 -0.45 -13.27 -18.05
C PRO A 149 0.74 -13.29 -19.01
N ARG A 150 0.48 -13.33 -20.32
CA ARG A 150 1.53 -13.35 -21.34
C ARG A 150 2.55 -12.22 -21.18
N ALA A 151 2.08 -11.01 -20.86
CA ALA A 151 2.96 -9.86 -20.62
C ALA A 151 3.90 -10.08 -19.42
N ALA A 152 3.45 -10.77 -18.37
CA ALA A 152 4.30 -11.13 -17.24
C ALA A 152 5.33 -12.21 -17.65
N HIS A 153 4.92 -13.18 -18.45
CA HIS A 153 5.82 -14.23 -18.96
C HIS A 153 6.95 -13.65 -19.83
N GLU A 154 6.71 -12.55 -20.54
CA GLU A 154 7.72 -11.89 -21.38
C GLU A 154 8.64 -10.92 -20.60
N ALA A 155 8.45 -10.78 -19.28
CA ALA A 155 9.24 -9.89 -18.43
C ALA A 155 10.74 -10.25 -18.47
N ARG A 156 11.58 -9.22 -18.63
CA ARG A 156 13.04 -9.31 -18.55
C ARG A 156 13.53 -8.85 -17.17
N VAL A 157 14.81 -9.08 -16.89
CA VAL A 157 15.43 -8.66 -15.61
C VAL A 157 15.17 -7.19 -15.25
N PRO A 158 15.31 -6.21 -16.17
CA PRO A 158 14.99 -4.81 -15.84
C PRO A 158 13.52 -4.60 -15.44
N ASP A 159 12.60 -5.33 -16.06
CA ASP A 159 11.17 -5.25 -15.75
C ASP A 159 10.89 -5.82 -14.35
N LEU A 160 11.50 -6.96 -14.02
CA LEU A 160 11.38 -7.60 -12.71
C LEU A 160 11.93 -6.71 -11.59
N LEU A 161 13.08 -6.07 -11.81
CA LEU A 161 13.66 -5.11 -10.87
C LEU A 161 12.75 -3.89 -10.67
N ALA A 162 12.21 -3.33 -11.76
CA ALA A 162 11.28 -2.20 -11.70
C ALA A 162 10.01 -2.54 -10.91
N VAL A 163 9.40 -3.71 -11.18
CA VAL A 163 8.22 -4.17 -10.45
C VAL A 163 8.55 -4.43 -8.98
N THR A 164 9.69 -5.06 -8.69
CA THR A 164 10.13 -5.34 -7.31
C THR A 164 10.26 -4.05 -6.50
N ASP A 165 10.89 -3.00 -7.06
CA ASP A 165 10.99 -1.71 -6.37
C ASP A 165 9.62 -1.06 -6.14
N HIS A 166 8.72 -1.12 -7.12
CA HIS A 166 7.36 -0.61 -6.97
C HIS A 166 6.57 -1.36 -5.88
N LEU A 167 6.67 -2.69 -5.83
CA LEU A 167 6.03 -3.50 -4.79
C LEU A 167 6.63 -3.21 -3.43
N ALA A 168 7.95 -3.07 -3.32
CA ALA A 168 8.63 -2.72 -2.07
C ALA A 168 8.12 -1.38 -1.52
N ARG A 169 7.93 -0.38 -2.39
CA ARG A 169 7.34 0.92 -2.01
C ARG A 169 5.87 0.79 -1.59
N ALA A 170 5.07 0.06 -2.36
CA ALA A 170 3.64 -0.12 -2.07
C ALA A 170 3.38 -0.90 -0.77
N LEU A 171 4.28 -1.85 -0.43
CA LEU A 171 4.21 -2.68 0.77
C LEU A 171 4.98 -2.11 1.96
N CYS A 172 5.65 -0.96 1.81
CA CYS A 172 6.30 -0.25 2.91
C CYS A 172 5.38 -0.04 4.13
N PRO A 173 4.07 0.22 3.99
CA PRO A 173 3.16 0.35 5.13
C PRO A 173 3.11 -0.87 6.07
N LEU A 174 3.42 -2.07 5.59
CA LEU A 174 3.49 -3.28 6.43
C LEU A 174 4.49 -3.12 7.58
N SER A 175 5.52 -2.29 7.40
CA SER A 175 6.65 -2.13 8.33
C SER A 175 6.60 -0.84 9.16
N LEU A 176 5.51 -0.08 9.10
CA LEU A 176 5.39 1.18 9.83
C LEU A 176 5.00 0.94 11.29
N ASP A 177 5.47 1.83 12.17
CA ASP A 177 5.12 1.88 13.60
C ASP A 177 3.76 2.53 13.87
N TRP A 178 2.87 2.51 12.86
CA TRP A 178 1.59 3.22 12.90
C TRP A 178 0.48 2.44 13.62
N TYR A 179 0.71 1.20 14.03
CA TYR A 179 -0.34 0.29 14.48
C TYR A 179 -0.37 0.05 16.01
N GLY A 180 0.37 0.85 16.78
CA GLY A 180 0.37 0.82 18.25
C GLY A 180 -0.79 1.57 18.89
N GLU A 181 -0.95 1.41 20.21
CA GLU A 181 -1.97 2.09 21.05
C GLU A 181 -1.76 3.60 21.14
N ASP A 182 -0.55 4.08 20.91
CA ASP A 182 -0.32 5.50 20.76
C ASP A 182 -0.69 5.98 19.35
N ALA A 183 -0.99 5.10 18.39
CA ALA A 183 -1.11 5.34 16.95
C ALA A 183 -2.52 5.01 16.41
N LEU A 184 -2.62 4.27 15.28
CA LEU A 184 -3.89 3.90 14.65
C LEU A 184 -4.73 2.97 15.53
N ALA A 185 -4.17 2.24 16.49
CA ALA A 185 -4.99 1.38 17.35
C ALA A 185 -5.86 2.17 18.35
N ALA A 186 -5.62 3.47 18.51
CA ALA A 186 -6.39 4.34 19.40
C ALA A 186 -7.27 5.36 18.67
N VAL A 187 -7.49 5.19 17.37
CA VAL A 187 -8.49 5.97 16.62
C VAL A 187 -9.80 5.19 16.56
N ASP A 188 -10.92 5.90 16.48
CA ASP A 188 -12.25 5.28 16.39
C ASP A 188 -12.55 4.80 14.96
N LEU A 189 -11.91 5.40 13.95
CA LEU A 189 -12.13 5.13 12.53
C LEU A 189 -10.88 5.49 11.71
N CYS A 190 -10.52 4.65 10.75
CA CYS A 190 -9.59 5.01 9.68
C CYS A 190 -10.38 5.55 8.47
N HIS A 191 -9.99 6.71 7.95
CA HIS A 191 -10.53 7.29 6.72
C HIS A 191 -9.45 7.36 5.66
N ALA A 192 -9.49 6.46 4.68
CA ALA A 192 -8.62 6.50 3.51
C ALA A 192 -9.19 7.40 2.42
N THR A 193 -8.36 8.28 1.88
CA THR A 193 -8.77 9.23 0.82
C THR A 193 -8.65 8.63 -0.58
N SER A 194 -8.29 7.35 -0.67
CA SER A 194 -8.32 6.52 -1.88
C SER A 194 -8.18 5.04 -1.54
N GLY A 195 -8.67 4.16 -2.41
CA GLY A 195 -8.54 2.70 -2.34
C GLY A 195 -7.21 2.16 -2.84
N GLY A 196 -6.19 3.01 -2.93
CA GLY A 196 -4.82 2.66 -3.32
C GLY A 196 -3.94 2.32 -2.12
N SER A 197 -2.64 2.63 -2.22
CA SER A 197 -1.67 2.36 -1.15
C SER A 197 -2.02 3.11 0.14
N ALA A 198 -2.68 4.27 0.04
CA ALA A 198 -3.21 5.04 1.17
C ALA A 198 -4.14 4.24 2.10
N ALA A 199 -4.90 3.28 1.56
CA ALA A 199 -5.82 2.47 2.35
C ALA A 199 -5.13 1.30 3.06
N LEU A 200 -3.90 0.94 2.69
CA LEU A 200 -3.20 -0.20 3.29
C LEU A 200 -3.00 -0.05 4.81
N PRO A 201 -2.58 1.10 5.37
CA PRO A 201 -2.57 1.29 6.82
C PRO A 201 -3.93 1.07 7.49
N GLY A 202 -5.03 1.43 6.81
CA GLY A 202 -6.39 1.23 7.31
C GLY A 202 -6.79 -0.25 7.33
N LEU A 203 -6.44 -1.00 6.29
CA LEU A 203 -6.60 -2.47 6.26
C LEU A 203 -5.86 -3.14 7.43
N LEU A 204 -4.64 -2.67 7.72
CA LEU A 204 -3.82 -3.21 8.78
C LEU A 204 -4.30 -2.82 10.17
N ALA A 205 -4.73 -1.58 10.38
CA ALA A 205 -5.34 -1.15 11.64
C ALA A 205 -6.62 -1.94 11.93
N ARG A 206 -7.44 -2.21 10.89
CA ARG A 206 -8.60 -3.10 11.00
C ARG A 206 -8.20 -4.52 11.37
N HIS A 207 -7.17 -5.06 10.72
CA HIS A 207 -6.70 -6.42 10.97
C HIS A 207 -6.14 -6.61 12.38
N PHE A 208 -5.28 -5.70 12.83
CA PHE A 208 -4.59 -5.81 14.11
C PHE A 208 -5.43 -5.38 15.31
N SER A 209 -6.32 -4.39 15.12
CA SER A 209 -6.98 -3.70 16.23
C SER A 209 -8.50 -3.54 16.03
N GLY A 210 -9.07 -4.07 14.96
CA GLY A 210 -10.51 -4.00 14.69
C GLY A 210 -11.03 -2.60 14.34
N VAL A 211 -10.13 -1.63 14.07
CA VAL A 211 -10.53 -0.26 13.74
C VAL A 211 -11.26 -0.25 12.39
N PRO A 212 -12.49 0.30 12.31
CA PRO A 212 -13.25 0.31 11.07
C PRO A 212 -12.54 1.16 10.00
N LEU A 213 -12.77 0.81 8.73
CA LEU A 213 -12.18 1.49 7.57
C LEU A 213 -13.29 2.11 6.72
N LEU A 214 -13.22 3.42 6.54
CA LEU A 214 -13.99 4.16 5.55
C LEU A 214 -13.06 4.57 4.40
N VAL A 215 -13.53 4.43 3.17
CA VAL A 215 -12.78 4.83 1.97
C VAL A 215 -13.60 5.82 1.17
N THR A 216 -12.99 6.93 0.81
CA THR A 216 -13.56 7.89 -0.14
C THR A 216 -12.75 7.91 -1.42
N GLU A 217 -13.38 7.62 -2.55
CA GLU A 217 -12.74 7.68 -3.87
C GLU A 217 -12.87 9.08 -4.47
N TYR A 218 -12.13 10.05 -3.91
CA TYR A 218 -12.15 11.42 -4.44
C TYR A 218 -11.50 11.53 -5.84
N GLY A 219 -10.76 10.52 -6.28
CA GLY A 219 -10.25 10.40 -7.65
C GLY A 219 -10.01 8.95 -8.03
N VAL A 220 -10.25 8.60 -9.30
CA VAL A 220 -10.08 7.22 -9.80
C VAL A 220 -8.58 6.87 -9.87
N GLN A 221 -8.00 6.43 -8.75
CA GLN A 221 -6.55 6.15 -8.65
C GLN A 221 -6.07 5.08 -9.63
N LEU A 222 -6.92 4.10 -9.93
CA LEU A 222 -6.62 3.08 -10.92
C LEU A 222 -6.41 3.72 -12.31
N ARG A 223 -7.25 4.70 -12.68
CA ARG A 223 -7.11 5.48 -13.92
C ARG A 223 -5.87 6.36 -13.91
N ALA A 224 -5.62 7.10 -12.82
CA ALA A 224 -4.43 7.92 -12.68
C ALA A 224 -3.15 7.08 -12.87
N HIS A 225 -3.14 5.85 -12.35
CA HIS A 225 -2.04 4.93 -12.53
C HIS A 225 -1.88 4.40 -13.95
N TYR A 226 -2.97 3.98 -14.60
CA TYR A 226 -2.93 3.55 -15.99
C TYR A 226 -2.43 4.66 -16.91
N LEU A 227 -2.77 5.91 -16.61
CA LEU A 227 -2.28 7.08 -17.34
C LEU A 227 -0.80 7.37 -17.06
N ALA A 228 -0.36 7.27 -15.80
CA ALA A 228 1.05 7.44 -15.42
C ALA A 228 1.95 6.36 -16.03
N LEU A 229 1.45 5.13 -16.11
CA LEU A 229 2.10 4.01 -16.81
C LEU A 229 1.65 3.90 -18.27
N GLY A 230 1.33 5.00 -18.96
CA GLY A 230 0.88 4.96 -20.35
C GLY A 230 1.88 4.33 -21.35
N PRO A 231 1.47 4.10 -22.61
CA PRO A 231 2.36 3.60 -23.66
C PRO A 231 3.57 4.53 -23.80
N GLY A 232 4.78 4.01 -23.53
CA GLY A 232 6.04 4.76 -23.60
C GLY A 232 6.70 5.10 -22.25
N SER A 233 5.99 4.99 -21.12
CA SER A 233 6.57 5.27 -19.79
C SER A 233 7.03 4.03 -19.01
N ALA A 234 6.49 2.85 -19.32
CA ALA A 234 6.89 1.58 -18.72
C ALA A 234 6.72 0.40 -19.68
N ALA A 235 7.51 -0.66 -19.51
CA ALA A 235 7.41 -1.88 -20.30
C ALA A 235 6.06 -2.60 -20.08
N PRO A 236 5.50 -3.31 -21.08
CA PRO A 236 4.21 -3.99 -20.96
C PRO A 236 4.09 -4.92 -19.73
N ALA A 237 5.16 -5.66 -19.42
CA ALA A 237 5.23 -6.52 -18.24
C ALA A 237 5.03 -5.75 -16.93
N VAL A 238 5.75 -4.62 -16.78
CA VAL A 238 5.66 -3.74 -15.61
C VAL A 238 4.24 -3.22 -15.44
N ARG A 239 3.63 -2.73 -16.52
CA ARG A 239 2.24 -2.23 -16.50
C ARG A 239 1.25 -3.31 -16.09
N ALA A 240 1.36 -4.49 -16.68
CA ALA A 240 0.44 -5.60 -16.40
C ALA A 240 0.52 -6.05 -14.95
N LEU A 241 1.74 -6.24 -14.43
CA LEU A 241 1.96 -6.70 -13.05
C LEU A 241 1.52 -5.65 -12.01
N LEU A 242 1.84 -4.38 -12.22
CA LEU A 242 1.44 -3.31 -11.28
C LEU A 242 -0.07 -3.05 -11.31
N ALA A 243 -0.69 -3.12 -12.49
CA ALA A 243 -2.14 -3.05 -12.63
C ALA A 243 -2.82 -4.22 -11.92
N ALA A 244 -2.31 -5.44 -12.08
CA ALA A 244 -2.84 -6.63 -11.40
C ALA A 244 -2.73 -6.48 -9.88
N PHE A 245 -1.56 -6.11 -9.36
CA PHE A 245 -1.37 -5.89 -7.92
C PHE A 245 -2.33 -4.84 -7.36
N ARG A 246 -2.46 -3.68 -8.02
CA ARG A 246 -3.38 -2.63 -7.58
C ARG A 246 -4.83 -3.04 -7.66
N GLY A 247 -5.23 -3.77 -8.70
CA GLY A 247 -6.57 -4.33 -8.81
C GLY A 247 -6.90 -5.27 -7.65
N ARG A 248 -5.97 -6.15 -7.27
CA ARG A 248 -6.12 -7.04 -6.10
C ARG A 248 -6.16 -6.27 -4.78
N LEU A 249 -5.28 -5.27 -4.62
CA LEU A 249 -5.27 -4.42 -3.42
C LEU A 249 -6.58 -3.63 -3.28
N ALA A 250 -7.03 -2.97 -4.35
CA ALA A 250 -8.29 -2.22 -4.34
C ALA A 250 -9.49 -3.13 -4.06
N ALA A 251 -9.53 -4.33 -4.64
CA ALA A 251 -10.56 -5.30 -4.35
C ALA A 251 -10.57 -5.70 -2.85
N GLU A 252 -9.39 -5.89 -2.25
CA GLU A 252 -9.30 -6.17 -0.81
C GLU A 252 -9.75 -4.98 0.04
N VAL A 253 -9.32 -3.77 -0.32
CA VAL A 253 -9.76 -2.53 0.33
C VAL A 253 -11.28 -2.43 0.32
N TYR A 254 -11.90 -2.59 -0.85
CA TYR A 254 -13.35 -2.47 -0.98
C TYR A 254 -14.11 -3.57 -0.26
N ARG A 255 -13.57 -4.80 -0.23
CA ARG A 255 -14.16 -5.92 0.50
C ARG A 255 -14.15 -5.71 2.02
N ARG A 256 -13.17 -4.97 2.54
CA ARG A 256 -12.95 -4.79 3.99
C ARG A 256 -13.42 -3.44 4.52
N ALA A 257 -13.68 -2.48 3.65
CA ALA A 257 -14.24 -1.19 4.03
C ALA A 257 -15.66 -1.38 4.57
N GLU A 258 -15.96 -0.71 5.69
CA GLU A 258 -17.31 -0.66 6.24
C GLU A 258 -18.20 0.25 5.38
N VAL A 259 -17.60 1.30 4.80
CA VAL A 259 -18.28 2.26 3.93
C VAL A 259 -17.35 2.69 2.80
N LEU A 260 -17.91 2.75 1.59
CA LEU A 260 -17.31 3.31 0.38
C LEU A 260 -18.13 4.51 -0.07
N THR A 261 -17.49 5.66 -0.29
CA THR A 261 -18.16 6.91 -0.73
C THR A 261 -17.52 7.53 -1.95
#